data_AF-A0A0F9UPS5-F1
#
_entry.id   AF-A0A0F9UPS5-F1
#
_cell.length_a   1.000
_cell.length_b   1.000
_cell.length_c   1.000
_cell.angle_alpha   90.00
_cell.angle_beta   90.00
_cell.angle_gamma   90.00
#
_symmetry.space_group_name_H-M   'P 1'
#
loop_
_entity.id
_entity.type
_entity.pdbx_description
1 polymer ?
#
loop_
_entity_poly.entity_id
_entity_poly.type
_entity_poly.pdbx_seq_one_letter_code
_entity_poly.pdbx_strand_id
1 'polypeptide(L)'
;MKTAFTAIVGLLIVILIGYWCQQAHQKPTNSPVEQTPTVTILMNVSAYCPCERCCGDFADGITASGVPAEGYVIAAPRQYAFGTLMTVPGYADGRPVKVLDRGGAIKGNRLDVFFATHQEALNWGRQYLKVEVIHGM
;
A
#
# COMPACT_ATOMS: atom_id res chain seq x y z
N MET A 1 -0.44 8.69 -68.95
CA MET A 1 0.13 8.64 -67.58
C MET A 1 -0.31 9.87 -66.78
N LYS A 2 -1.60 9.98 -66.38
CA LYS A 2 -2.09 11.09 -65.52
C LYS A 2 -3.07 10.62 -64.44
N THR A 3 -3.42 9.34 -64.42
CA THR A 3 -4.50 8.80 -63.58
C THR A 3 -4.00 8.10 -62.31
N ALA A 4 -2.73 7.70 -62.24
CA ALA A 4 -2.18 7.02 -61.06
C ALA A 4 -1.70 7.98 -59.95
N PHE A 5 -1.33 9.22 -60.29
CA PHE A 5 -0.78 10.17 -59.33
C PHE A 5 -1.85 10.78 -58.41
N THR A 6 -3.07 10.93 -58.90
CA THR A 6 -4.21 11.46 -58.14
C THR A 6 -4.72 10.49 -57.09
N ALA A 7 -4.67 9.18 -57.33
CA ALA A 7 -5.16 8.17 -56.39
C ALA A 7 -4.25 8.02 -55.15
N ILE A 8 -2.92 8.09 -55.34
CA ILE A 8 -1.94 7.91 -54.25
C ILE A 8 -1.96 9.12 -53.29
N VAL A 9 -2.08 10.34 -53.83
CA VAL A 9 -2.18 11.57 -53.02
C VAL A 9 -3.47 11.59 -52.21
N GLY A 10 -4.60 11.16 -52.78
CA GLY A 10 -5.88 11.07 -52.09
C GLY A 10 -5.88 10.09 -50.92
N LEU A 11 -5.29 8.90 -51.08
CA LEU A 11 -5.24 7.87 -50.03
C LEU A 11 -4.35 8.28 -48.85
N LEU A 12 -3.22 8.94 -49.12
CA LEU A 12 -2.32 9.48 -48.09
C LEU A 12 -2.98 10.59 -47.26
N ILE A 13 -3.76 11.47 -47.89
CA ILE A 13 -4.48 12.54 -47.19
C ILE A 13 -5.54 11.97 -46.25
N VAL A 14 -6.28 10.94 -46.65
CA VAL A 14 -7.30 10.27 -45.80
C VAL A 14 -6.64 9.54 -44.62
N ILE A 15 -5.50 8.87 -44.83
CA ILE A 15 -4.74 8.20 -43.76
C ILE A 15 -4.17 9.22 -42.77
N LEU A 16 -3.63 10.35 -43.25
CA LEU A 16 -3.11 11.42 -42.40
C LEU A 16 -4.23 12.06 -41.57
N ILE A 17 -5.37 12.43 -42.17
CA ILE A 17 -6.51 13.01 -41.43
C ILE A 17 -7.05 12.01 -40.38
N GLY A 18 -7.12 10.73 -40.71
CA GLY A 18 -7.50 9.67 -39.76
C GLY A 18 -6.53 9.56 -38.57
N TYR A 19 -5.22 9.61 -38.83
CA TYR A 19 -4.18 9.56 -37.77
C TYR A 19 -4.19 10.80 -36.85
N TRP A 20 -4.56 11.97 -37.39
CA TRP A 20 -4.70 13.19 -36.60
C TRP A 20 -5.99 13.23 -35.75
N CYS A 21 -7.04 12.50 -36.14
CA CYS A 21 -8.29 12.41 -35.37
C CYS A 21 -8.13 11.56 -34.08
N GLN A 22 -7.27 10.54 -34.09
CA GLN A 22 -7.13 9.59 -32.99
C GLN A 22 -6.41 10.17 -31.74
N GLN A 23 -5.72 11.29 -31.86
CA GLN A 23 -4.94 11.89 -30.77
C GLN A 23 -5.74 12.89 -29.91
N ALA A 24 -6.96 13.25 -30.29
CA ALA A 24 -7.76 14.26 -29.59
C ALA A 24 -8.57 13.73 -28.38
N HIS A 25 -8.51 12.42 -28.07
CA HIS A 25 -9.33 11.79 -27.02
C HIS A 25 -8.61 11.46 -25.71
N GLN A 26 -7.33 11.81 -25.55
CA GLN A 26 -6.66 11.73 -24.25
C GLN A 26 -6.31 13.13 -23.77
N LYS A 27 -7.29 13.81 -23.18
CA LYS A 27 -7.01 14.98 -22.34
C LYS A 27 -6.15 14.48 -21.17
N PRO A 28 -4.90 14.94 -21.00
CA PRO A 28 -4.17 14.65 -19.78
C PRO A 28 -4.96 15.27 -18.63
N THR A 29 -5.61 14.42 -17.82
CA THR A 29 -6.31 14.86 -16.63
C THR A 29 -5.25 15.22 -15.59
N ASN A 30 -4.74 16.45 -15.65
CA ASN A 30 -4.12 17.13 -14.52
C ASN A 30 -5.20 17.46 -13.47
N SER A 31 -5.95 16.46 -13.02
CA SER A 31 -6.74 16.57 -11.79
C SER A 31 -5.73 16.48 -10.65
N PRO A 32 -5.76 17.39 -9.66
CA PRO A 32 -4.97 17.22 -8.45
C PRO A 32 -5.34 15.87 -7.86
N VAL A 33 -4.42 14.91 -7.86
CA VAL A 33 -4.56 13.74 -7.00
C VAL A 33 -4.71 14.32 -5.60
N GLU A 34 -5.84 14.07 -4.97
CA GLU A 34 -6.08 14.44 -3.58
C GLU A 34 -5.05 13.66 -2.74
N GLN A 35 -3.91 14.29 -2.48
CA GLN A 35 -2.81 13.68 -1.74
C GLN A 35 -3.22 13.68 -0.26
N THR A 36 -3.69 12.53 0.23
CA THR A 36 -3.98 12.35 1.66
C THR A 36 -2.75 12.73 2.47
N PRO A 37 -2.87 13.57 3.52
CA PRO A 37 -1.72 14.00 4.30
C PRO A 37 -1.05 12.79 4.96
N THR A 38 0.25 12.65 4.68
CA THR A 38 1.08 11.56 5.21
C THR A 38 2.21 12.15 6.04
N VAL A 39 2.50 11.53 7.19
CA VAL A 39 3.66 11.87 8.03
C VAL A 39 4.58 10.66 8.07
N THR A 40 5.88 10.87 7.81
CA THR A 40 6.90 9.83 7.92
C THR A 40 7.54 9.85 9.31
N ILE A 41 7.56 8.70 9.99
CA ILE A 41 8.09 8.56 11.34
C ILE A 41 9.10 7.41 11.37
N LEU A 42 10.26 7.62 12.00
CA LEU A 42 11.20 6.53 12.26
C LEU A 42 10.67 5.67 13.42
N MET A 43 10.39 4.40 13.14
CA MET A 43 9.80 3.46 14.10
C MET A 43 10.63 2.20 14.24
N ASN A 44 10.66 1.62 15.43
CA ASN A 44 11.21 0.30 15.73
C ASN A 44 10.15 -0.77 15.41
N VAL A 45 10.30 -1.43 14.28
CA VAL A 45 9.33 -2.39 13.75
C VAL A 45 9.86 -3.80 13.97
N SER A 46 9.11 -4.61 14.72
CA SER A 46 9.33 -6.06 14.80
C SER A 46 8.16 -6.80 14.13
N ALA A 47 8.15 -8.12 14.24
CA ALA A 47 7.11 -8.97 13.69
C ALA A 47 6.59 -9.98 14.72
N TYR A 48 5.36 -10.42 14.49
CA TYR A 48 4.69 -11.44 15.28
C TYR A 48 3.85 -12.34 14.37
N CYS A 49 3.41 -13.46 14.94
CA CYS A 49 2.51 -14.42 14.29
C CYS A 49 1.52 -14.95 15.34
N PRO A 50 0.49 -15.74 14.98
CA PRO A 50 -0.57 -16.12 15.91
C PRO A 50 -0.17 -17.20 16.93
N CYS A 51 1.08 -17.66 16.96
CA CYS A 51 1.51 -18.75 17.84
C CYS A 51 1.64 -18.30 19.31
N GLU A 52 1.55 -19.27 20.24
CA GLU A 52 1.73 -19.06 21.68
C GLU A 52 3.04 -18.38 22.07
N ARG A 53 4.11 -18.57 21.29
CA ARG A 53 5.42 -17.92 21.55
C ARG A 53 5.37 -16.41 21.37
N CYS A 54 4.53 -15.93 20.45
CA CYS A 54 4.37 -14.51 20.16
C CYS A 54 3.24 -13.90 20.98
N CYS A 55 2.12 -14.62 21.13
CA CYS A 55 0.89 -14.08 21.68
C CYS A 55 0.54 -14.57 23.09
N GLY A 56 1.21 -15.61 23.62
CA GLY A 56 0.91 -16.18 24.92
C GLY A 56 -0.57 -16.61 25.03
N ASP A 57 -1.22 -16.19 26.11
CA ASP A 57 -2.66 -16.46 26.36
C ASP A 57 -3.59 -15.86 25.30
N PHE A 58 -3.10 -14.93 24.47
CA PHE A 58 -3.84 -14.30 23.36
C PHE A 58 -3.56 -14.97 22.01
N ALA A 59 -3.06 -16.20 21.98
CA ALA A 59 -2.85 -16.98 20.76
C ALA A 59 -4.17 -17.57 20.19
N ASP A 60 -5.24 -16.77 20.20
CA ASP A 60 -6.57 -17.12 19.65
C ASP A 60 -6.76 -16.65 18.19
N GLY A 61 -5.79 -15.90 17.66
CA GLY A 61 -5.81 -15.38 16.29
C GLY A 61 -6.72 -14.16 16.10
N ILE A 62 -7.21 -13.55 17.18
CA ILE A 62 -8.08 -12.38 17.14
C ILE A 62 -7.28 -11.13 17.49
N THR A 63 -7.37 -10.08 16.66
CA THR A 63 -6.73 -8.80 16.94
C THR A 63 -7.47 -8.05 18.04
N ALA A 64 -6.79 -7.08 18.66
CA ALA A 64 -7.41 -6.19 19.64
C ALA A 64 -8.58 -5.34 19.10
N SER A 65 -8.78 -5.24 17.78
CA SER A 65 -9.99 -4.64 17.18
C SER A 65 -11.16 -5.62 17.04
N GLY A 66 -10.99 -6.88 17.43
CA GLY A 66 -12.04 -7.91 17.43
C GLY A 66 -12.23 -8.64 16.10
N VAL A 67 -11.25 -8.59 15.19
CA VAL A 67 -11.31 -9.31 13.91
C VAL A 67 -10.17 -10.33 13.81
N PRO A 68 -10.28 -11.39 12.99
CA PRO A 68 -9.17 -12.31 12.77
C PRO A 68 -7.91 -11.61 12.25
N ALA A 69 -6.74 -12.01 12.76
CA ALA A 69 -5.45 -11.61 12.24
C ALA A 69 -5.15 -12.39 10.95
N GLU A 70 -5.62 -11.84 9.82
CA GLU A 70 -5.47 -12.45 8.49
C GLU A 70 -4.81 -11.48 7.51
N GLY A 71 -3.99 -12.03 6.60
CA GLY A 71 -3.28 -11.24 5.60
C GLY A 71 -2.23 -10.32 6.22
N TYR A 72 -2.46 -9.01 6.14
CA TYR A 72 -1.56 -8.00 6.67
C TYR A 72 -2.24 -7.18 7.77
N VAL A 73 -1.61 -7.13 8.94
CA VAL A 73 -2.10 -6.42 10.12
C VAL A 73 -0.93 -5.73 10.80
N ILE A 74 -1.19 -4.53 11.32
CA ILE A 74 -0.24 -3.80 12.16
C ILE A 74 -0.78 -3.73 13.59
N ALA A 75 0.06 -4.14 14.54
CA ALA A 75 -0.09 -3.80 15.95
C ALA A 75 0.63 -2.47 16.22
N ALA A 76 -0.10 -1.50 16.78
CA ALA A 76 0.41 -0.15 17.01
C ALA A 76 0.04 0.42 18.40
N PRO A 77 0.75 1.45 18.89
CA PRO A 77 0.41 2.14 20.13
C PRO A 77 -0.95 2.85 20.06
N ARG A 78 -1.56 3.07 21.23
CA ARG A 78 -2.91 3.65 21.35
C ARG A 78 -3.10 5.03 20.69
N GLN A 79 -2.02 5.77 20.46
CA GLN A 79 -2.07 7.06 19.76
C GLN A 79 -2.50 6.93 18.28
N TYR A 80 -2.39 5.74 17.69
CA TYR A 80 -2.90 5.44 16.36
C TYR A 80 -4.22 4.67 16.50
N ALA A 81 -5.33 5.28 16.05
CA ALA A 81 -6.64 4.65 16.08
C ALA A 81 -6.64 3.32 15.29
N PHE A 82 -7.56 2.41 15.63
CA PHE A 82 -7.81 1.29 14.74
C PHE A 82 -8.30 1.81 13.38
N GLY A 83 -7.85 1.18 12.31
CA GLY A 83 -8.11 1.61 10.94
C GLY A 83 -7.14 2.66 10.40
N THR A 84 -6.26 3.25 11.22
CA THR A 84 -5.14 4.07 10.72
C THR A 84 -4.35 3.25 9.68
N LEU A 85 -4.12 3.85 8.52
CA LEU A 85 -3.36 3.22 7.45
C LEU A 85 -1.89 3.60 7.58
N MET A 86 -1.02 2.59 7.47
CA MET A 86 0.43 2.80 7.48
C MET A 86 1.09 2.00 6.36
N THR A 87 2.10 2.61 5.73
CA THR A 87 2.97 1.91 4.79
C THR A 87 4.31 1.62 5.48
N VAL A 88 4.65 0.33 5.58
CA VAL A 88 5.89 -0.14 6.21
C VAL A 88 6.81 -0.68 5.10
N PRO A 89 8.00 -0.09 4.88
CA PRO A 89 8.92 -0.55 3.84
C PRO A 89 9.23 -2.04 3.94
N GLY A 90 9.13 -2.76 2.83
CA GLY A 90 9.37 -4.21 2.77
C GLY A 90 8.20 -5.09 3.23
N TYR A 91 7.10 -4.51 3.71
CA TYR A 91 5.90 -5.24 4.15
C TYR A 91 4.73 -5.01 3.18
N ALA A 92 3.87 -6.02 3.02
CA ALA A 92 2.65 -5.96 2.21
C ALA A 92 2.83 -5.43 0.77
N ASP A 93 3.98 -5.69 0.14
CA ASP A 93 4.36 -5.18 -1.19
C ASP A 93 4.30 -3.65 -1.29
N GLY A 94 4.52 -2.94 -0.18
CA GLY A 94 4.46 -1.48 -0.10
C GLY A 94 3.04 -0.91 -0.07
N ARG A 95 2.00 -1.74 0.11
CA ARG A 95 0.62 -1.26 0.24
C ARG A 95 0.34 -0.73 1.66
N PRO A 96 -0.55 0.26 1.81
CA PRO A 96 -1.04 0.66 3.11
C PRO A 96 -1.76 -0.48 3.84
N VAL A 97 -1.42 -0.69 5.11
CA VAL A 97 -2.01 -1.72 5.97
C VAL A 97 -2.70 -1.06 7.16
N LYS A 98 -3.83 -1.63 7.58
CA LYS A 98 -4.60 -1.13 8.72
C LYS A 98 -3.94 -1.53 10.04
N VAL A 99 -3.90 -0.57 10.95
CA VAL A 99 -3.72 -0.82 12.37
C VAL A 99 -4.97 -1.50 12.91
N LEU A 100 -4.88 -2.77 13.27
CA LEU A 100 -6.00 -3.55 13.83
C LEU A 100 -5.67 -4.20 15.17
N ASP A 101 -4.42 -4.14 15.60
CA ASP A 101 -3.98 -4.89 16.78
C ASP A 101 -3.22 -4.04 17.81
N ARG A 102 -3.01 -4.60 18.99
CA ARG A 102 -2.31 -4.00 20.13
C ARG A 102 -1.45 -5.07 20.80
N GLY A 103 -0.29 -4.65 21.32
CA GLY A 103 0.52 -5.47 22.20
C GLY A 103 0.95 -4.70 23.44
N GLY A 104 1.08 -5.37 24.58
CA GLY A 104 1.48 -4.73 25.84
C GLY A 104 2.82 -3.99 25.76
N ALA A 105 3.74 -4.46 24.90
CA ALA A 105 5.04 -3.85 24.65
C ALA A 105 5.05 -2.81 23.50
N ILE A 106 3.93 -2.64 22.78
CA ILE A 106 3.82 -1.79 21.59
C ILE A 106 3.42 -0.37 22.03
N LYS A 107 4.43 0.42 22.39
CA LYS A 107 4.31 1.79 22.93
C LYS A 107 5.31 2.72 22.23
N GLY A 108 5.06 4.04 22.27
CA GLY A 108 5.96 5.04 21.68
C GLY A 108 6.06 4.93 20.15
N ASN A 109 7.26 4.78 19.62
CA ASN A 109 7.49 4.58 18.18
C ASN A 109 7.78 3.11 17.84
N ARG A 110 7.06 2.18 18.47
CA ARG A 110 7.19 0.73 18.21
C ARG A 110 5.98 0.20 17.48
N LEU A 111 6.19 -0.66 16.49
CA LEU A 111 5.15 -1.43 15.78
C LEU A 111 5.51 -2.92 15.75
N ASP A 112 4.50 -3.75 15.57
CA ASP A 112 4.66 -5.15 15.14
C ASP A 112 3.83 -5.38 13.87
N VAL A 113 4.44 -6.05 12.87
CA VAL A 113 3.76 -6.47 11.64
C VAL A 113 3.43 -7.96 11.71
N PHE A 114 2.23 -8.32 11.29
CA PHE A 114 1.75 -9.71 11.35
C PHE A 114 2.28 -10.57 10.20
N PHE A 115 2.64 -11.80 10.52
CA PHE A 115 2.94 -12.86 9.55
C PHE A 115 2.16 -14.13 9.91
N ALA A 116 1.89 -14.97 8.90
CA ALA A 116 1.17 -16.22 9.07
C ALA A 116 1.98 -17.23 9.90
N THR A 117 3.30 -17.25 9.75
CA THR A 117 4.17 -18.22 10.44
C THR A 117 5.20 -17.57 11.35
N HIS A 118 5.62 -18.32 12.37
CA HIS A 118 6.70 -17.90 13.27
C HIS A 118 8.03 -17.70 12.53
N GLN A 119 8.31 -18.53 11.54
CA GLN A 119 9.56 -18.44 10.78
C GLN A 119 9.61 -17.17 9.93
N GLU A 120 8.50 -16.75 9.32
CA GLU A 120 8.44 -15.47 8.59
C GLU A 120 8.66 -14.28 9.53
N ALA A 121 8.05 -14.29 10.71
CA ALA A 121 8.27 -13.26 11.73
C ALA A 121 9.74 -13.20 12.18
N LEU A 122 10.40 -14.36 12.35
CA LEU A 122 11.84 -14.41 12.65
C LEU A 122 12.69 -13.88 11.49
N ASN A 123 12.35 -14.23 10.26
CA ASN A 123 13.07 -13.77 9.06
C ASN A 123 12.95 -12.25 8.89
N TRP A 124 11.81 -11.67 9.25
CA TRP A 124 11.63 -10.22 9.27
C TRP A 124 12.50 -9.53 10.32
N GLY A 125 12.59 -10.11 11.52
CA GLY A 125 13.42 -9.59 12.61
C GLY A 125 12.93 -8.27 13.21
N ARG A 126 13.85 -7.49 13.78
CA ARG A 126 13.57 -6.15 14.34
C ARG A 126 14.45 -5.13 13.62
N GLN A 127 13.85 -4.03 13.18
CA GLN A 127 14.53 -3.02 12.39
C GLN A 127 13.92 -1.63 12.58
N TYR A 128 14.74 -0.60 12.38
CA TYR A 128 14.26 0.78 12.35
C TYR A 128 13.89 1.17 10.92
N LEU A 129 12.62 1.51 10.71
CA LEU A 129 12.07 1.83 9.40
C LEU A 129 11.38 3.20 9.42
N LYS A 130 11.47 3.90 8.28
CA LYS A 130 10.69 5.11 8.02
C LYS A 130 9.28 4.69 7.60
N VAL A 131 8.34 4.73 8.54
CA VAL A 131 6.95 4.33 8.33
C VAL A 131 6.14 5.55 7.93
N GLU A 132 5.34 5.43 6.89
CA GLU A 132 4.39 6.45 6.46
C GLU A 132 3.05 6.23 7.17
N VAL A 133 2.56 7.25 7.87
CA VAL A 133 1.26 7.24 8.55
C VAL A 133 0.31 8.15 7.77
N ILE A 134 -0.74 7.55 7.21
CA ILE A 134 -1.75 8.22 6.39
C ILE A 134 -2.84 8.71 7.33
N HIS A 135 -3.00 10.03 7.45
CA HIS A 135 -4.04 10.63 8.26
C HIS A 135 -5.32 10.73 7.42
N GLY A 136 -6.33 9.93 7.75
CA GLY A 136 -7.68 10.13 7.22
C GLY A 136 -8.22 11.48 7.70
N MET A 137 -8.76 12.28 6.76
CA MET A 137 -9.48 13.52 7.07
C MET A 137 -10.76 13.26 7.84
#